data_AF-A0A953H5H7-F1
#
_entry.id   AF-A0A953H5H7-F1
#
_cell.length_a   1.000
_cell.length_b   1.000
_cell.length_c   1.000
_cell.angle_alpha   90.00
_cell.angle_beta   90.00
_cell.angle_gamma   90.00
#
_symmetry.space_group_name_H-M   'P 1'
#
loop_
_entity.id
_entity.type
_entity.pdbx_description
1 polymer ?
#
loop_
_entity_poly.entity_id
_entity_poly.type
_entity_poly.pdbx_seq_one_letter_code
_entity_poly.pdbx_strand_id
1 'polypeptide(L)'
;MKKISASFATALLATLFLLLLPQTLSAQSKVGFVDMGRITSETKVVRQLAAEMEKHVGELKRPVDEKEKQIEALAQDVQRTEGVISNDERMKKEKEVQRLLNERDDLLGRARKKVREYNDELVVPMSNRIRKAIHETARKGEFDLIQTEENVVYASARSDITDQVIALLDKGEATSKLPGDSGTTATRAGGTPQREAPLLEQRLLPSTAFETKETPNPVLRGLRPVDRQKD
;
A
#
# COMPACT_ATOMS: atom_id res chain seq x y z
N MET A 1 70.95 -11.60 42.06
CA MET A 1 69.58 -12.03 41.70
C MET A 1 68.60 -11.23 42.56
N LYS A 2 67.87 -10.26 41.98
CA LYS A 2 67.00 -9.34 42.73
C LYS A 2 65.72 -10.07 43.15
N LYS A 3 65.43 -10.14 44.45
CA LYS A 3 64.21 -10.76 45.00
C LYS A 3 63.02 -9.91 44.55
N ILE A 4 62.18 -10.44 43.66
CA ILE A 4 60.90 -9.82 43.32
C ILE A 4 60.07 -9.86 44.60
N SER A 5 59.77 -8.70 45.18
CA SER A 5 59.02 -8.57 46.44
C SER A 5 57.62 -9.18 46.28
N ALA A 6 57.13 -9.91 47.27
CA ALA A 6 55.80 -10.52 47.26
C ALA A 6 54.67 -9.54 46.89
N SER A 7 54.85 -8.25 47.20
CA SER A 7 53.94 -7.15 46.83
C SER A 7 53.81 -6.92 45.32
N PHE A 8 54.84 -7.25 44.53
CA PHE A 8 54.79 -7.13 43.07
C PHE A 8 54.05 -8.32 42.45
N ALA A 9 54.21 -9.51 43.03
CA ALA A 9 53.47 -10.70 42.61
C ALA A 9 51.97 -10.57 42.92
N THR A 10 51.60 -10.02 44.08
CA THR A 10 50.19 -9.78 44.43
C THR A 10 49.57 -8.68 43.59
N ALA A 11 50.30 -7.59 43.29
CA ALA A 11 49.83 -6.55 42.37
C ALA A 11 49.61 -7.09 40.95
N LEU A 12 50.50 -7.95 40.45
CA LEU A 12 50.36 -8.58 39.13
C LEU A 12 49.18 -9.56 39.10
N LEU A 13 48.99 -10.36 40.15
CA LEU A 13 47.86 -11.28 40.27
C LEU A 13 46.52 -10.53 40.37
N ALA A 14 46.48 -9.43 41.12
CA ALA A 14 45.29 -8.59 41.23
C ALA A 14 44.93 -7.91 39.90
N THR A 15 45.94 -7.43 39.16
CA THR A 15 45.74 -6.81 37.83
C THR A 15 45.27 -7.85 36.81
N LEU A 16 45.84 -9.06 36.84
CA LEU A 16 45.42 -10.16 35.98
C LEU A 16 43.99 -10.62 36.33
N PHE A 17 43.64 -10.67 37.62
CA PHE A 17 42.28 -10.98 38.06
C PHE A 17 41.26 -9.93 37.63
N LEU A 18 41.63 -8.64 37.59
CA LEU A 18 40.77 -7.56 37.11
C LEU A 18 40.54 -7.61 35.59
N LEU A 19 41.52 -8.09 34.81
CA LEU A 19 41.37 -8.34 33.37
C LEU A 19 40.53 -9.58 33.05
N LEU A 20 40.40 -10.53 33.98
CA LEU A 20 39.58 -11.73 33.83
C LEU A 20 38.10 -11.50 34.20
N LEU A 21 37.72 -10.30 34.66
CA LEU A 21 36.31 -9.95 34.83
C LEU A 21 35.63 -9.95 33.45
N PRO A 22 34.52 -10.69 33.28
CA PRO A 22 33.80 -10.71 32.02
C PRO A 22 33.33 -9.29 31.70
N GLN A 23 33.96 -8.67 30.70
CA GLN A 23 33.47 -7.42 30.15
C GLN A 23 32.22 -7.76 29.35
N THR A 24 31.06 -7.68 30.01
CA THR A 24 29.79 -7.78 29.31
C THR A 24 29.61 -6.54 28.45
N LEU A 25 30.25 -6.51 27.28
CA LEU A 25 29.80 -5.67 26.18
C LEU A 25 28.46 -6.23 25.74
N SER A 26 27.39 -5.76 26.39
CA SER A 26 26.06 -5.92 25.84
C SER A 26 26.03 -5.04 24.60
N ALA A 27 26.08 -5.67 23.42
CA ALA A 27 25.68 -5.02 22.19
C ALA A 27 24.19 -4.68 22.36
N GLN A 28 23.91 -3.47 22.82
CA GLN A 28 22.55 -2.99 22.99
C GLN A 28 21.96 -2.83 21.59
N SER A 29 21.19 -3.81 21.13
CA SER A 29 20.52 -3.74 19.84
C SER A 29 19.64 -2.49 19.78
N LYS A 30 19.82 -1.70 18.72
CA LYS A 30 19.13 -0.43 18.56
C LYS A 30 17.90 -0.63 17.70
N VAL A 31 16.74 -0.60 18.34
CA VAL A 31 15.44 -0.73 17.66
C VAL A 31 14.86 0.66 17.39
N GLY A 32 14.50 0.90 16.14
CA GLY A 32 13.83 2.10 15.69
C GLY A 32 12.34 1.86 15.46
N PHE A 33 11.58 2.94 15.40
CA PHE A 33 10.15 2.95 15.15
C PHE A 33 9.82 3.94 14.03
N VAL A 34 8.87 3.56 13.19
CA VAL A 34 8.32 4.41 12.13
C VAL A 34 6.79 4.36 12.17
N ASP A 35 6.18 5.54 12.17
CA ASP A 35 4.74 5.70 11.93
C ASP A 35 4.48 5.89 10.43
N MET A 36 3.94 4.86 9.80
CA MET A 36 3.66 4.85 8.37
C MET A 36 2.46 5.73 8.02
N GLY A 37 1.48 5.87 8.92
CA GLY A 37 0.34 6.78 8.75
C GLY A 37 0.77 8.25 8.75
N ARG A 38 1.73 8.62 9.60
CA ARG A 38 2.34 9.95 9.59
C ARG A 38 3.17 10.20 8.35
N ILE A 39 3.98 9.22 7.90
CA ILE A 39 4.73 9.37 6.63
C ILE A 39 3.78 9.68 5.47
N THR A 40 2.67 8.96 5.34
CA THR A 40 1.75 9.18 4.22
C THR A 40 0.98 10.50 4.33
N SER A 41 0.60 10.91 5.55
CA SER A 41 -0.22 12.10 5.78
C SER A 41 0.57 13.41 5.92
N GLU A 42 1.82 13.38 6.37
CA GLU A 42 2.62 14.59 6.61
C GLU A 42 3.54 14.91 5.42
N THR A 43 4.10 13.89 4.76
CA THR A 43 5.04 14.06 3.64
C THR A 43 4.37 14.73 2.45
N LYS A 44 4.94 15.84 1.97
CA LYS A 44 4.32 16.65 0.91
C LYS A 44 4.22 15.89 -0.40
N VAL A 45 5.29 15.22 -0.82
CA VAL A 45 5.33 14.49 -2.10
C VAL A 45 4.37 13.29 -2.10
N VAL A 46 4.17 12.63 -0.95
CA VAL A 46 3.26 11.49 -0.82
C VAL A 46 1.81 11.96 -0.88
N ARG A 47 1.47 13.07 -0.20
CA ARG A 47 0.13 13.68 -0.30
C ARG A 47 -0.22 14.13 -1.71
N GLN A 48 0.73 14.73 -2.43
CA GLN A 48 0.51 15.16 -3.81
C GLN A 48 0.20 13.97 -4.72
N LEU A 49 0.96 12.88 -4.57
CA LEU A 49 0.72 11.64 -5.31
C LEU A 49 -0.65 11.03 -4.98
N ALA A 50 -1.05 11.02 -3.71
CA ALA A 50 -2.35 10.53 -3.29
C ALA A 50 -3.50 11.34 -3.92
N ALA A 51 -3.38 12.68 -3.94
CA ALA A 51 -4.35 13.56 -4.58
C ALA A 51 -4.41 13.37 -6.11
N GLU A 52 -3.27 13.14 -6.75
CA GLU A 52 -3.20 12.82 -8.18
C GLU A 52 -3.87 11.48 -8.50
N MET A 53 -3.60 10.46 -7.70
CA MET A 53 -4.26 9.15 -7.82
C MET A 53 -5.78 9.26 -7.60
N GLU A 54 -6.23 9.99 -6.59
CA GLU A 54 -7.67 10.23 -6.34
C GLU A 54 -8.33 10.93 -7.54
N LYS A 55 -7.66 11.92 -8.13
CA LYS A 55 -8.15 12.60 -9.34
C LYS A 55 -8.31 11.63 -10.51
N HIS A 56 -7.30 10.82 -10.81
CA HIS A 56 -7.37 9.83 -11.90
C HIS A 56 -8.48 8.80 -11.68
N VAL A 57 -8.63 8.33 -10.45
CA VAL A 57 -9.71 7.43 -10.06
C VAL A 57 -11.08 8.10 -10.28
N GLY A 58 -11.24 9.36 -9.86
CA GLY A 58 -12.47 10.13 -10.08
C GLY A 58 -12.80 10.32 -11.55
N GLU A 59 -11.81 10.63 -12.38
CA GLU A 59 -11.98 10.77 -13.84
C GLU A 59 -12.43 9.46 -14.50
N LEU A 60 -11.88 8.32 -14.07
CA LEU A 60 -12.27 6.99 -14.56
C LEU A 60 -13.64 6.53 -14.04
N LYS A 61 -14.03 6.98 -12.85
CA LYS A 61 -15.32 6.65 -12.24
C LYS A 61 -16.49 7.41 -12.87
N ARG A 62 -16.30 8.67 -13.26
CA ARG A 62 -17.35 9.52 -13.84
C ARG A 62 -18.15 8.87 -14.98
N PRO A 63 -17.54 8.29 -16.05
CA PRO A 63 -18.31 7.68 -17.13
C PRO A 63 -19.07 6.41 -16.68
N VAL A 64 -18.56 5.69 -15.66
CA VAL A 64 -19.27 4.54 -15.08
C VAL A 64 -20.53 5.02 -14.36
N ASP A 65 -20.39 6.02 -13.48
CA ASP A 65 -21.51 6.58 -12.72
C ASP A 65 -22.57 7.22 -13.65
N GLU A 66 -22.15 7.86 -14.76
CA GLU A 66 -23.07 8.37 -15.78
C GLU A 66 -23.88 7.27 -16.45
N LYS A 67 -23.26 6.11 -16.77
CA LYS A 67 -23.99 4.97 -17.33
C LYS A 67 -24.92 4.33 -16.31
N GLU A 68 -24.50 4.23 -15.05
CA GLU A 68 -25.33 3.69 -13.99
C GLU A 68 -26.61 4.52 -13.79
N LYS A 69 -26.51 5.86 -13.84
CA LYS A 69 -27.68 6.75 -13.83
C LYS A 69 -28.59 6.57 -15.04
N GLN A 70 -28.03 6.38 -16.24
CA GLN A 70 -28.82 6.12 -17.45
C GLN A 70 -29.59 4.80 -17.37
N ILE A 71 -28.92 3.75 -16.87
CA ILE A 71 -29.52 2.43 -16.65
C ILE A 71 -30.67 2.55 -15.64
N GLU A 72 -30.47 3.22 -14.51
CA GLU A 72 -31.49 3.39 -13.48
C GLU A 72 -32.70 4.17 -14.01
N ALA A 73 -32.48 5.28 -14.71
CA ALA A 73 -33.55 6.09 -15.27
C ALA A 73 -34.39 5.31 -16.29
N LEU A 74 -33.74 4.58 -17.20
CA LEU A 74 -34.43 3.80 -18.23
C LEU A 74 -35.17 2.59 -17.63
N ALA A 75 -34.57 1.92 -16.64
CA ALA A 75 -35.20 0.79 -15.97
C ALA A 75 -36.45 1.24 -15.18
N GLN A 76 -36.38 2.39 -14.51
CA GLN A 76 -37.56 2.99 -13.84
C GLN A 76 -38.64 3.40 -14.83
N ASP A 77 -38.27 3.92 -16.01
CA ASP A 77 -39.22 4.28 -17.06
C ASP A 77 -39.94 3.04 -17.61
N VAL A 78 -39.22 1.95 -17.88
CA VAL A 78 -39.82 0.66 -18.28
C VAL A 78 -40.83 0.18 -17.24
N GLN A 79 -40.45 0.19 -15.95
CA GLN A 79 -41.34 -0.25 -14.87
C GLN A 79 -42.61 0.60 -14.76
N ARG A 80 -42.50 1.93 -14.92
CA ARG A 80 -43.65 2.84 -14.87
C ARG A 80 -44.57 2.71 -16.07
N THR A 81 -44.00 2.39 -17.23
CA THR A 81 -44.72 2.37 -18.50
C THR A 81 -45.19 0.99 -18.94
N GLU A 82 -44.84 -0.08 -18.20
CA GLU A 82 -45.09 -1.49 -18.56
C GLU A 82 -46.54 -1.81 -18.96
N GLY A 83 -47.53 -1.17 -18.31
CA GLY A 83 -48.97 -1.35 -18.61
C GLY A 83 -49.55 -0.38 -19.64
N VAL A 84 -48.74 0.55 -20.16
CA VAL A 84 -49.18 1.63 -21.06
C VAL A 84 -48.57 1.50 -22.45
N ILE A 85 -47.33 0.99 -22.55
CA ILE A 85 -46.62 0.82 -23.84
C ILE A 85 -46.89 -0.53 -24.49
N SER A 86 -46.66 -0.60 -25.81
CA SER A 86 -46.75 -1.86 -26.55
C SER A 86 -45.65 -2.86 -26.14
N ASN A 87 -45.89 -4.16 -26.39
CA ASN A 87 -44.86 -5.19 -26.18
C ASN A 87 -43.58 -4.90 -26.96
N ASP A 88 -43.69 -4.41 -28.20
CA ASP A 88 -42.54 -4.08 -29.05
C ASP A 88 -41.72 -2.92 -28.49
N GLU A 89 -42.40 -1.90 -27.95
CA GLU A 89 -41.74 -0.75 -27.31
C GLU A 89 -41.07 -1.16 -26.00
N ARG A 90 -41.71 -2.02 -25.19
CA ARG A 90 -41.10 -2.59 -23.98
C ARG A 90 -39.82 -3.36 -24.32
N MET A 91 -39.87 -4.28 -25.29
CA MET A 91 -38.71 -5.05 -25.72
C MET A 91 -37.56 -4.17 -26.22
N LYS A 92 -37.86 -3.07 -26.93
CA LYS A 92 -36.84 -2.09 -27.36
C LYS A 92 -36.15 -1.44 -26.17
N LYS A 93 -36.91 -0.98 -25.17
CA LYS A 93 -36.35 -0.36 -23.95
C LYS A 93 -35.55 -1.38 -23.11
N GLU A 94 -36.04 -2.60 -22.96
CA GLU A 94 -35.32 -3.69 -22.26
C GLU A 94 -33.98 -4.01 -22.95
N LYS A 95 -33.96 -4.09 -24.28
CA LYS A 95 -32.74 -4.30 -25.06
C LYS A 95 -31.75 -3.14 -24.88
N GLU A 96 -32.24 -1.91 -24.80
CA GLU A 96 -31.40 -0.74 -24.54
C GLU A 96 -30.81 -0.76 -23.13
N VAL A 97 -31.58 -1.15 -22.11
CA VAL A 97 -31.05 -1.37 -20.75
C VAL A 97 -29.93 -2.41 -20.78
N GLN A 98 -30.13 -3.53 -21.47
CA GLN A 98 -29.09 -4.57 -21.58
C GLN A 98 -27.83 -4.05 -22.30
N ARG A 99 -27.99 -3.24 -23.34
CA ARG A 99 -26.89 -2.59 -24.05
C ARG A 99 -26.08 -1.69 -23.10
N LEU A 100 -26.76 -0.84 -22.33
CA LEU A 100 -26.12 0.05 -21.37
C LEU A 100 -25.42 -0.71 -20.23
N LEU A 101 -26.00 -1.83 -19.76
CA LEU A 101 -25.38 -2.70 -18.76
C LEU A 101 -24.04 -3.24 -19.24
N ASN A 102 -23.98 -3.73 -20.48
CA ASN A 102 -22.75 -4.23 -21.10
C ASN A 102 -21.71 -3.11 -21.25
N GLU A 103 -22.11 -1.92 -21.73
CA GLU A 103 -21.21 -0.77 -21.85
C GLU A 103 -20.61 -0.36 -20.50
N ARG A 104 -21.42 -0.38 -19.45
CA ARG A 104 -21.00 -0.07 -18.08
C ARG A 104 -20.03 -1.12 -17.54
N ASP A 105 -20.23 -2.41 -17.82
CA ASP A 105 -19.29 -3.48 -17.44
C ASP A 105 -17.95 -3.33 -18.17
N ASP A 106 -17.98 -3.03 -19.46
CA ASP A 106 -16.78 -2.76 -20.26
C ASP A 106 -16.01 -1.54 -19.73
N LEU A 107 -16.71 -0.46 -19.37
CA LEU A 107 -16.11 0.72 -18.74
C LEU A 107 -15.49 0.39 -17.39
N LEU A 108 -16.17 -0.39 -16.55
CA LEU A 108 -15.64 -0.87 -15.26
C LEU A 108 -14.36 -1.69 -15.46
N GLY A 109 -14.34 -2.61 -16.42
CA GLY A 109 -13.16 -3.41 -16.75
C GLY A 109 -11.97 -2.55 -17.17
N ARG A 110 -12.20 -1.58 -18.07
CA ARG A 110 -11.17 -0.62 -18.50
C ARG A 110 -10.69 0.28 -17.37
N ALA A 111 -11.60 0.82 -16.56
CA ALA A 111 -11.26 1.66 -15.42
C ALA A 111 -10.40 0.91 -14.40
N ARG A 112 -10.78 -0.33 -14.02
CA ARG A 112 -9.99 -1.18 -13.13
C ARG A 112 -8.59 -1.47 -13.68
N LYS A 113 -8.46 -1.71 -14.99
CA LYS A 113 -7.15 -1.88 -15.63
C LYS A 113 -6.31 -0.61 -15.54
N LYS A 114 -6.90 0.55 -15.84
CA LYS A 114 -6.22 1.85 -15.78
C LYS A 114 -5.78 2.23 -14.36
N VAL A 115 -6.60 1.96 -13.35
CA VAL A 115 -6.20 2.17 -11.95
C VAL A 115 -4.99 1.32 -11.58
N ARG A 116 -4.94 0.06 -12.01
CA ARG A 116 -3.75 -0.80 -11.80
C ARG A 116 -2.51 -0.24 -12.49
N GLU A 117 -2.65 0.21 -13.74
CA GLU A 117 -1.55 0.86 -14.47
C GLU A 117 -1.03 2.09 -13.70
N TYR A 118 -1.93 2.99 -13.26
CA TYR A 118 -1.53 4.15 -12.47
C TYR A 118 -0.91 3.77 -11.12
N ASN A 119 -1.37 2.70 -10.48
CA ASN A 119 -0.75 2.19 -9.26
C ASN A 119 0.70 1.78 -9.51
N ASP A 120 0.92 0.99 -10.55
CA ASP A 120 2.25 0.47 -10.90
C ASP A 120 3.21 1.59 -11.33
N GLU A 121 2.68 2.62 -12.00
CA GLU A 121 3.47 3.77 -12.48
C GLU A 121 3.76 4.83 -11.40
N LEU A 122 2.83 5.05 -10.47
CA LEU A 122 2.89 6.19 -9.53
C LEU A 122 3.16 5.73 -8.09
N VAL A 123 2.38 4.77 -7.61
CA VAL A 123 2.35 4.36 -6.20
C VAL A 123 3.51 3.43 -5.88
N VAL A 124 3.77 2.42 -6.72
CA VAL A 124 4.86 1.46 -6.51
C VAL A 124 6.23 2.14 -6.41
N PRO A 125 6.60 3.09 -7.30
CA PRO A 125 7.87 3.81 -7.18
C PRO A 125 7.96 4.66 -5.91
N MET A 126 6.85 5.27 -5.47
CA MET A 126 6.83 6.05 -4.24
C MET A 126 6.99 5.17 -3.00
N SER A 127 6.30 4.03 -2.95
CA SER A 127 6.47 3.02 -1.90
C SER A 127 7.94 2.57 -1.78
N ASN A 128 8.61 2.37 -2.93
CA ASN A 128 10.05 2.09 -2.97
C ASN A 128 10.91 3.25 -2.47
N ARG A 129 10.56 4.50 -2.75
CA ARG A 129 11.27 5.69 -2.22
C ARG A 129 11.12 5.79 -0.70
N ILE A 130 9.94 5.51 -0.16
CA ILE A 130 9.69 5.47 1.29
C ILE A 130 10.56 4.40 1.95
N ARG A 131 10.55 3.17 1.41
CA ARG A 131 11.42 2.08 1.90
C ARG A 131 12.90 2.46 1.90
N LYS A 132 13.38 3.10 0.84
CA LYS A 132 14.76 3.60 0.75
C LYS A 132 15.05 4.65 1.82
N ALA A 133 14.16 5.62 2.01
CA ALA A 133 14.34 6.67 3.01
C ALA A 133 14.39 6.09 4.44
N ILE A 134 13.55 5.10 4.75
CA ILE A 134 13.60 4.35 6.01
C ILE A 134 14.95 3.65 6.16
N HIS A 135 15.40 2.93 5.13
CA HIS A 135 16.68 2.22 5.15
C HIS A 135 17.89 3.15 5.35
N GLU A 136 17.93 4.28 4.64
CA GLU A 136 19.00 5.26 4.76
C GLU A 136 19.03 5.89 6.15
N THR A 137 17.86 6.22 6.70
CA THR A 137 17.72 6.76 8.06
C THR A 137 18.13 5.72 9.11
N ALA A 138 17.69 4.48 8.94
CA ALA A 138 18.05 3.36 9.81
C ALA A 138 19.56 3.13 9.83
N ARG A 139 20.22 3.11 8.66
CA ARG A 139 21.68 2.96 8.55
C ARG A 139 22.44 4.11 9.20
N LYS A 140 22.06 5.35 8.92
CA LYS A 140 22.70 6.54 9.52
C LYS A 140 22.53 6.56 11.04
N GLY A 141 21.39 6.07 11.53
CA GLY A 141 21.11 5.94 12.95
C GLY A 141 21.64 4.67 13.60
N GLU A 142 22.33 3.79 12.87
CA GLU A 142 22.84 2.50 13.36
C GLU A 142 21.76 1.64 14.02
N PHE A 143 20.56 1.62 13.43
CA PHE A 143 19.46 0.78 13.88
C PHE A 143 19.58 -0.64 13.30
N ASP A 144 19.43 -1.64 14.14
CA ASP A 144 19.45 -3.06 13.76
C ASP A 144 18.08 -3.54 13.25
N LEU A 145 17.00 -2.91 13.74
CA LEU A 145 15.62 -3.26 13.43
C LEU A 145 14.74 -2.01 13.42
N ILE A 146 13.82 -1.93 12.46
CA ILE A 146 12.77 -0.90 12.42
C ILE A 146 11.41 -1.58 12.55
N GLN A 147 10.61 -1.11 13.50
CA GLN A 147 9.24 -1.58 13.73
C GLN A 147 8.22 -0.52 13.29
N THR A 148 7.03 -0.97 12.90
CA THR A 148 5.89 -0.11 12.51
C THR A 148 4.79 -0.12 13.57
N GLU A 149 3.80 0.79 13.46
CA GLU A 149 2.70 0.91 14.43
C GLU A 149 1.84 -0.36 14.62
N GLU A 150 1.86 -1.29 13.66
CA GLU A 150 1.06 -2.53 13.73
C GLU A 150 1.51 -3.49 14.84
N ASN A 151 2.77 -3.39 15.25
CA ASN A 151 3.39 -4.33 16.20
C ASN A 151 3.88 -3.66 17.49
N VAL A 152 3.61 -2.36 17.67
CA VAL A 152 4.19 -1.55 18.75
C VAL A 152 3.10 -0.75 19.46
N VAL A 153 2.92 -0.99 20.75
CA VAL A 153 1.96 -0.26 21.60
C VAL A 153 2.51 1.12 22.02
N TYR A 154 3.82 1.22 22.23
CA TYR A 154 4.49 2.45 22.64
C TYR A 154 5.91 2.49 22.10
N ALA A 155 6.28 3.60 21.49
CA ALA A 155 7.65 3.93 21.10
C ALA A 155 8.07 5.24 21.79
N SER A 156 9.30 5.28 22.30
CA SER A 156 9.85 6.53 22.82
C SER A 156 10.21 7.49 21.69
N ALA A 157 10.19 8.80 21.93
CA ALA A 157 10.63 9.80 20.96
C ALA A 157 12.09 9.61 20.49
N ARG A 158 12.94 8.93 21.29
CA ARG A 158 14.32 8.61 20.91
C ARG A 158 14.41 7.50 19.85
N SER A 159 13.49 6.53 19.91
CA SER A 159 13.43 5.41 18.97
C SER A 159 12.63 5.75 17.71
N ASP A 160 11.76 6.74 17.76
CA ASP A 160 10.98 7.20 16.62
C ASP A 160 11.85 7.97 15.61
N ILE A 161 11.95 7.45 14.38
CA ILE A 161 12.70 8.06 13.28
C ILE A 161 11.78 8.69 12.21
N THR A 162 10.48 8.73 12.45
CA THR A 162 9.46 9.15 11.48
C THR A 162 9.76 10.53 10.88
N ASP A 163 10.04 11.52 11.74
CA ASP A 163 10.32 12.89 11.30
C ASP A 163 11.57 12.97 10.40
N GLN A 164 12.56 12.12 10.68
CA GLN A 164 13.81 12.06 9.90
C GLN A 164 13.54 11.47 8.50
N VAL A 165 12.68 10.46 8.42
CA VAL A 165 12.25 9.85 7.15
C VAL A 165 11.42 10.85 6.34
N ILE A 166 10.45 11.54 6.96
CA ILE A 166 9.63 12.58 6.31
C ILE A 166 10.54 13.67 5.74
N ALA A 167 11.47 14.18 6.55
CA ALA A 167 12.41 15.22 6.12
C ALA A 167 13.28 14.76 4.93
N LEU A 168 13.72 13.50 4.92
CA LEU A 168 14.50 12.94 3.82
C LEU A 168 13.69 12.81 2.52
N LEU A 169 12.42 12.39 2.63
CA LEU A 169 11.50 12.28 1.49
C LEU A 169 11.19 13.65 0.88
N ASP A 170 10.93 14.66 1.71
CA ASP A 170 10.60 16.01 1.26
C ASP A 170 11.80 16.74 0.61
N LYS A 171 13.03 16.39 1.00
CA LYS A 171 14.26 16.89 0.33
C LYS A 171 14.50 16.26 -1.04
N GLY A 172 13.80 15.17 -1.39
CA GLY A 172 13.99 14.47 -2.66
C GLY A 172 15.31 13.68 -2.76
N GLU A 173 16.03 13.52 -1.64
CA GLU A 173 17.40 12.97 -1.59
C GLU A 173 17.48 11.44 -1.52
N ALA A 174 16.34 10.73 -1.41
CA ALA A 174 16.30 9.27 -1.38
C ALA A 174 16.59 8.66 -2.78
N THR A 175 17.84 8.81 -3.23
CA THR A 175 18.37 8.25 -4.48
C THR A 175 19.55 7.35 -4.16
N SER A 176 19.27 6.13 -3.72
CA SER A 176 20.27 5.07 -3.61
C SER A 176 19.65 3.71 -3.92
N LYS A 177 20.41 2.84 -4.58
CA LYS A 177 20.00 1.46 -4.89
C LYS A 177 19.77 0.71 -3.58
N LEU A 178 18.64 -0.02 -3.49
CA LEU A 178 18.38 -0.91 -2.35
C LEU A 178 19.47 -1.99 -2.31
N PRO A 179 20.03 -2.33 -1.14
CA PRO A 179 20.90 -3.49 -1.00
C PRO A 179 20.06 -4.76 -1.30
N GLY A 180 20.23 -5.33 -2.49
CA GLY A 180 19.45 -6.50 -2.95
C GLY A 180 19.13 -6.53 -4.46
N ASP A 181 19.24 -5.40 -5.17
CA ASP A 181 18.96 -5.29 -6.61
C ASP A 181 20.20 -5.47 -7.51
N SER A 182 21.24 -6.15 -7.00
CA SER A 182 22.40 -6.53 -7.82
C SER A 182 22.21 -7.96 -8.26
N GLY A 183 21.91 -8.15 -9.55
CA GLY A 183 21.69 -9.47 -10.16
C GLY A 183 22.75 -10.47 -9.71
N THR A 184 22.31 -11.53 -9.03
CA THR A 184 23.10 -12.74 -8.78
C THR A 184 22.14 -13.91 -8.71
N THR A 185 22.31 -14.80 -9.67
CA THR A 185 21.85 -16.18 -9.68
C THR A 185 22.20 -16.84 -8.34
N ALA A 186 21.24 -16.96 -7.43
CA ALA A 186 21.42 -17.68 -6.17
C ALA A 186 20.29 -18.68 -5.98
N THR A 187 20.62 -19.92 -6.32
CA THR A 187 20.02 -21.16 -5.87
C THR A 187 19.54 -21.10 -4.42
N ARG A 188 18.22 -21.25 -4.25
CA ARG A 188 17.51 -22.02 -3.21
C ARG A 188 18.07 -21.95 -1.77
N ALA A 189 17.52 -21.03 -0.99
CA ALA A 189 17.20 -21.24 0.44
C ALA A 189 16.02 -20.33 0.81
N GLY A 190 15.00 -20.91 1.46
CA GLY A 190 13.69 -20.31 1.66
C GLY A 190 13.69 -19.07 2.55
N GLY A 191 12.96 -18.06 2.10
CA GLY A 191 12.75 -16.79 2.79
C GLY A 191 12.12 -15.80 1.83
N THR A 192 10.82 -15.93 1.60
CA THR A 192 10.02 -15.10 0.70
C THR A 192 10.11 -13.61 1.11
N PRO A 193 10.70 -12.69 0.31
CA PRO A 193 10.68 -11.25 0.59
C PRO A 193 9.36 -10.58 0.21
N GLN A 194 8.32 -11.34 -0.16
CA GLN A 194 7.11 -10.81 -0.82
C GLN A 194 6.01 -10.28 0.12
N ARG A 195 6.13 -10.34 1.46
CA ARG A 195 5.01 -9.99 2.35
C ARG A 195 4.87 -8.50 2.70
N GLU A 196 5.92 -7.69 2.56
CA GLU A 196 5.89 -6.27 2.99
C GLU A 196 5.48 -5.29 1.88
N ALA A 197 5.77 -5.60 0.62
CA ALA A 197 5.38 -4.77 -0.52
C ALA A 197 3.86 -4.50 -0.64
N PRO A 198 2.98 -5.52 -0.49
CA PRO A 198 1.54 -5.30 -0.67
C PRO A 198 0.94 -4.38 0.39
N LEU A 199 1.43 -4.37 1.62
CA LEU A 199 0.83 -3.60 2.72
C LEU A 199 1.03 -2.08 2.56
N LEU A 200 2.21 -1.66 2.07
CA LEU A 200 2.48 -0.24 1.83
C LEU A 200 1.70 0.29 0.64
N GLU A 201 1.53 -0.53 -0.40
CA GLU A 201 0.70 -0.20 -1.56
C GLU A 201 -0.78 -0.13 -1.18
N GLN A 202 -1.27 -1.06 -0.37
CA GLN A 202 -2.68 -1.11 0.04
C GLN A 202 -3.10 0.11 0.87
N ARG A 203 -2.18 0.71 1.63
CA ARG A 203 -2.41 1.97 2.37
C ARG A 203 -2.40 3.24 1.51
N LEU A 204 -1.74 3.19 0.35
CA LEU A 204 -1.66 4.30 -0.60
C LEU A 204 -2.83 4.30 -1.60
N LEU A 205 -3.65 3.24 -1.59
CA LEU A 205 -4.75 3.06 -2.53
C LEU A 205 -6.11 3.51 -1.95
N PRO A 206 -6.96 4.15 -2.76
CA PRO A 206 -8.38 4.26 -2.44
C PRO A 206 -9.03 2.88 -2.62
N SER A 207 -9.02 2.08 -1.56
CA SER A 207 -9.44 0.66 -1.56
C SER A 207 -10.89 0.40 -2.02
N THR A 208 -11.73 1.42 -2.19
CA THR A 208 -13.19 1.29 -2.39
C THR A 208 -13.72 1.95 -3.67
N ALA A 209 -12.87 2.55 -4.51
CA ALA A 209 -13.34 3.47 -5.55
C ALA A 209 -14.23 2.85 -6.64
N PHE A 210 -14.11 1.54 -6.89
CA PHE A 210 -14.88 0.79 -7.88
C PHE A 210 -15.69 -0.36 -7.28
N GLU A 211 -15.88 -0.33 -5.96
CA GLU A 211 -16.79 -1.24 -5.27
C GLU A 211 -18.21 -0.71 -5.49
N THR A 212 -18.80 -1.09 -6.63
CA THR A 212 -20.24 -0.95 -6.87
C THR A 212 -20.96 -1.57 -5.70
N LYS A 213 -21.82 -0.82 -5.00
CA LYS A 213 -22.73 -1.36 -3.99
C LYS A 213 -23.40 -2.60 -4.58
N GLU A 214 -23.01 -3.78 -4.13
CA GLU A 214 -23.53 -5.08 -4.59
C GLU A 214 -25.01 -5.31 -4.22
N THR A 215 -25.78 -4.28 -3.92
CA THR A 215 -27.24 -4.41 -3.88
C THR A 215 -27.70 -4.60 -5.32
N PRO A 216 -28.21 -5.80 -5.70
CA PRO A 216 -28.76 -5.99 -7.03
C PRO A 216 -29.92 -5.00 -7.15
N ASN A 217 -29.83 -4.04 -8.08
CA ASN A 217 -30.88 -3.05 -8.28
C ASN A 217 -32.19 -3.84 -8.51
N PRO A 218 -33.20 -3.73 -7.62
CA PRO A 218 -34.39 -4.56 -7.68
C PRO A 218 -35.16 -4.37 -8.99
N VAL A 219 -34.98 -3.20 -9.64
CA VAL A 219 -35.56 -2.90 -10.95
C VAL A 219 -34.97 -3.80 -12.03
N LEU A 220 -33.69 -4.15 -11.97
CA LEU A 220 -33.04 -5.05 -12.92
C LEU A 220 -33.47 -6.51 -12.74
N ARG A 221 -34.00 -6.89 -11.57
CA ARG A 221 -34.50 -8.24 -11.28
C ARG A 221 -35.87 -8.51 -11.94
N GLY A 222 -36.62 -7.46 -12.24
CA GLY A 222 -37.94 -7.55 -12.89
C GLY A 222 -37.88 -7.58 -14.42
N LEU A 223 -36.74 -7.23 -15.03
CA LEU A 223 -36.57 -7.28 -16.48
C LEU A 223 -36.53 -8.73 -16.94
N ARG A 224 -37.40 -9.09 -17.88
CA ARG A 224 -37.37 -10.43 -18.47
C ARG A 224 -36.08 -10.58 -19.27
N PRO A 225 -35.40 -11.73 -19.22
CA PRO A 225 -34.32 -12.00 -20.15
C PRO A 225 -34.90 -11.83 -21.57
N VAL A 226 -34.29 -10.97 -22.38
CA VAL A 226 -34.62 -10.88 -23.80
C VAL A 226 -34.29 -12.25 -24.37
N ASP A 227 -35.32 -13.06 -24.58
CA ASP A 227 -35.17 -14.41 -25.12
C ASP A 227 -34.31 -14.31 -26.37
N ARG A 228 -33.23 -15.09 -26.41
CA ARG A 228 -32.60 -15.48 -27.67
C ARG A 228 -33.68 -16.25 -28.42
N GLN A 229 -34.54 -15.56 -29.16
CA GLN A 229 -35.39 -16.22 -30.14
C GLN A 229 -34.43 -16.97 -31.07
N LYS A 230 -34.56 -18.30 -31.01
CA LYS A 230 -33.99 -19.22 -31.97
C LYS A 230 -34.52 -18.81 -33.34
N ASP A 231 -33.62 -18.36 -34.18
CA ASP A 231 -33.68 -18.63 -35.62
C ASP A 231 -32.81 -19.87 -35.89
#